data_AF-A0A3B0RQP4-F1
#
_entry.id   AF-A0A3B0RQP4-F1
#
_cell.length_a   1.000
_cell.length_b   1.000
_cell.length_c   1.000
_cell.angle_alpha   90.00
_cell.angle_beta   90.00
_cell.angle_gamma   90.00
#
_symmetry.space_group_name_H-M   'P 1'
#
loop_
_entity.id
_entity.type
_entity.pdbx_description
1 polymer ?
#
loop_
_entity_poly.entity_id
_entity_poly.type
_entity_poly.pdbx_seq_one_letter_code
_entity_poly.pdbx_strand_id
1 'polypeptide(L)'
;MSSTQELPTTQRTQPVRRFKTVELALAGLIVVAIFIQSVLAGQHLVFDAPIVLHGIIGSTVFLFQAIVIILVFMDRTSMEHKVTAIVIFGLLFAQIGLGYASRTGGSSLVAMHIPLGIVLFGASTWQLAILRLK
;
A
#
# COMPACT_ATOMS: atom_id res chain seq x y z
N MET A 1 -15.15 -44.19 -36.71
CA MET A 1 -14.90 -43.67 -35.34
C MET A 1 -13.64 -42.84 -35.40
N SER A 2 -13.77 -41.51 -35.40
CA SER A 2 -12.63 -40.59 -35.51
C SER A 2 -12.12 -40.23 -34.11
N SER A 3 -10.89 -40.60 -33.82
CA SER A 3 -10.18 -40.32 -32.56
C SER A 3 -9.74 -38.86 -32.55
N THR A 4 -10.47 -37.99 -31.86
CA THR A 4 -10.01 -36.64 -31.50
C THR A 4 -8.83 -36.78 -30.54
N GLN A 5 -7.63 -36.62 -31.09
CA GLN A 5 -6.38 -36.60 -30.34
C GLN A 5 -6.33 -35.26 -29.57
N GLU A 6 -6.60 -35.28 -28.27
CA GLU A 6 -6.46 -34.11 -27.41
C GLU A 6 -5.00 -33.66 -27.41
N LEU A 7 -4.76 -32.45 -27.92
CA LEU A 7 -3.42 -31.85 -27.94
C LEU A 7 -2.93 -31.64 -26.50
N PRO A 8 -1.64 -31.90 -26.20
CA PRO A 8 -1.07 -31.69 -24.88
C PRO A 8 -1.31 -30.25 -24.42
N THR A 9 -2.01 -30.09 -23.31
CA THR A 9 -2.16 -28.81 -22.62
C THR A 9 -0.77 -28.30 -22.28
N THR A 10 -0.31 -27.29 -23.01
CA THR A 10 0.97 -26.63 -22.79
C THR A 10 1.00 -26.13 -21.34
N GLN A 11 1.85 -26.75 -20.51
CA GLN A 11 2.12 -26.27 -19.16
C GLN A 11 2.69 -24.85 -19.28
N ARG A 12 1.85 -23.83 -19.07
CA ARG A 12 2.30 -22.45 -18.91
C ARG A 12 3.22 -22.41 -17.69
N THR A 13 4.52 -22.31 -17.92
CA THR A 13 5.47 -21.96 -16.88
C THR A 13 5.08 -20.59 -16.34
N GLN A 14 4.75 -20.53 -15.05
CA GLN A 14 4.43 -19.26 -14.38
C GLN A 14 5.66 -18.34 -14.49
N PRO A 15 5.49 -17.06 -14.87
CA PRO A 15 6.61 -16.14 -14.95
C PRO A 15 7.25 -15.96 -13.57
N VAL A 16 8.57 -16.08 -13.49
CA VAL A 16 9.34 -15.92 -12.26
C VAL A 16 9.30 -14.45 -11.83
N ARG A 17 8.66 -14.16 -10.70
CA ARG A 17 8.60 -12.82 -10.10
C ARG A 17 9.88 -12.50 -9.34
N ARG A 18 10.78 -11.73 -9.97
CA ARG A 18 12.13 -11.45 -9.45
C ARG A 18 12.14 -10.70 -8.13
N PHE A 19 11.13 -9.87 -7.88
CA PHE A 19 11.10 -8.96 -6.73
C PHE A 19 10.04 -9.32 -5.68
N LYS A 20 9.39 -10.48 -5.81
CA LYS A 20 8.25 -10.87 -4.95
C LYS A 20 8.55 -10.75 -3.45
N THR A 21 9.72 -11.21 -3.00
CA THR A 21 10.09 -11.17 -1.58
C THR A 21 10.24 -9.74 -1.06
N VAL A 22 10.89 -8.87 -1.84
CA VAL A 22 11.09 -7.46 -1.48
C VAL A 22 9.75 -6.73 -1.46
N GLU A 23 8.93 -6.94 -2.48
CA GLU A 23 7.59 -6.36 -2.58
C GLU A 23 6.68 -6.80 -1.43
N LEU A 24 6.74 -8.08 -1.06
CA LEU A 24 5.98 -8.63 0.08
C LEU A 24 6.45 -8.06 1.42
N ALA A 25 7.76 -7.90 1.60
CA ALA A 25 8.32 -7.26 2.79
C ALA A 25 7.87 -5.79 2.89
N LEU A 26 7.98 -5.02 1.80
CA LEU A 26 7.56 -3.62 1.75
C LEU A 26 6.05 -3.46 2.01
N ALA A 27 5.21 -4.28 1.36
CA ALA A 27 3.77 -4.26 1.59
C ALA A 27 3.42 -4.57 3.06
N GLY A 28 4.10 -5.54 3.67
CA GLY A 28 3.94 -5.84 5.10
C GLY A 28 4.37 -4.67 6.00
N LEU A 29 5.53 -4.07 5.73
CA LEU A 29 6.04 -2.91 6.46
C LEU A 29 5.09 -1.71 6.36
N ILE A 30 4.51 -1.46 5.18
CA ILE A 30 3.53 -0.39 4.97
C ILE A 30 2.30 -0.59 5.86
N VAL A 31 1.72 -1.80 5.90
CA VAL A 31 0.55 -2.12 6.73
C VAL A 31 0.85 -1.86 8.21
N VAL A 32 1.97 -2.39 8.70
CA VAL A 32 2.40 -2.23 10.10
C VAL A 32 2.65 -0.75 10.42
N ALA A 33 3.32 -0.03 9.53
CA ALA A 33 3.66 1.38 9.73
C ALA A 33 2.42 2.29 9.72
N ILE A 34 1.41 2.02 8.89
CA ILE A 34 0.12 2.73 8.92
C ILE A 34 -0.59 2.49 10.25
N PHE A 35 -0.61 1.24 10.73
CA PHE A 35 -1.20 0.93 12.05
C PHE A 35 -0.50 1.67 13.19
N ILE A 36 0.84 1.67 13.21
CA ILE A 36 1.63 2.41 14.20
C ILE A 36 1.31 3.92 14.13
N GLN A 37 1.19 4.49 12.93
CA GLN A 37 0.80 5.89 12.77
C GLN A 37 -0.58 6.20 13.36
N SER A 38 -1.55 5.30 13.22
CA SER A 38 -2.87 5.46 13.84
C SER A 38 -2.79 5.45 15.37
N VAL A 39 -1.96 4.58 15.95
CA VAL A 39 -1.71 4.55 17.40
C VAL A 39 -1.07 5.87 17.86
N LEU A 40 -0.04 6.34 17.17
CA LEU A 40 0.64 7.60 17.49
C LEU A 40 -0.30 8.81 17.36
N ALA A 41 -1.17 8.83 16.34
CA ALA A 41 -2.18 9.87 16.19
C ALA A 41 -3.18 9.84 17.36
N GLY A 42 -3.65 8.66 17.77
CA GLY A 42 -4.50 8.50 18.94
C GLY A 42 -3.82 8.94 20.24
N GLN A 43 -2.53 8.61 20.41
CA GLN A 43 -1.74 9.07 21.56
C GLN A 43 -1.56 10.58 21.57
N HIS A 44 -1.35 11.22 20.41
CA HIS A 44 -1.26 12.68 20.32
C HIS A 44 -2.57 13.35 20.76
N LEU A 45 -3.73 12.79 20.38
CA LEU A 45 -5.04 13.31 20.78
C LEU A 45 -5.32 13.23 22.29
N VAL A 46 -4.69 12.29 23.01
CA VAL A 46 -5.00 12.03 24.43
C VAL A 46 -3.88 12.47 25.38
N PHE A 47 -2.62 12.37 24.95
CA PHE A 47 -1.43 12.48 25.81
C PHE A 47 -0.39 13.47 25.29
N ASP A 48 -0.73 14.33 24.33
CA ASP A 48 0.17 15.35 23.76
C ASP A 48 1.49 14.78 23.21
N ALA A 49 1.46 13.53 22.73
CA ALA A 49 2.61 12.83 22.20
C ALA A 49 3.22 13.53 20.96
N PRO A 50 4.54 13.44 20.71
CA PRO A 50 5.18 14.16 19.63
C PRO A 50 4.74 13.69 18.24
N ILE A 51 4.02 14.56 17.52
CA ILE A 51 3.51 14.31 16.15
C ILE A 51 4.61 14.16 15.09
N VAL A 52 5.85 14.54 15.41
CA VAL A 52 7.00 14.46 14.51
C VAL A 52 7.26 13.02 14.07
N LEU A 53 7.20 12.05 15.00
CA LEU A 53 7.44 10.65 14.68
C LEU A 53 6.37 10.09 13.73
N HIS A 54 5.09 10.46 13.95
CA HIS A 54 4.00 10.14 13.04
C HIS A 54 4.31 10.63 11.61
N GLY A 55 4.76 11.88 11.46
CA GLY A 55 5.13 12.45 10.16
C GLY A 55 6.32 11.76 9.47
N ILE A 56 7.36 11.37 10.23
CA ILE A 56 8.51 10.62 9.70
C ILE A 56 8.06 9.26 9.16
N ILE A 57 7.24 8.53 9.92
CA ILE A 57 6.71 7.23 9.49
C ILE A 57 5.83 7.41 8.25
N GLY A 58 4.97 8.44 8.20
CA GLY A 58 4.14 8.75 7.04
C GLY A 58 4.94 8.96 5.75
N SER A 59 6.01 9.75 5.84
CA SER A 59 6.91 9.99 4.69
C SER A 59 7.67 8.72 4.27
N THR A 60 8.03 7.88 5.23
CA THR A 60 8.68 6.58 4.98
C THR A 60 7.73 5.62 4.27
N VAL A 61 6.47 5.54 4.69
CA VAL A 61 5.43 4.74 4.03
C VAL A 61 5.22 5.18 2.59
N PHE A 62 5.18 6.49 2.34
CA PHE A 62 5.08 7.03 0.98
C PHE A 62 6.27 6.61 0.10
N LEU A 63 7.49 6.68 0.62
CA LEU A 63 8.68 6.22 -0.08
C LEU A 63 8.62 4.71 -0.38
N PHE A 64 8.23 3.89 0.59
CA PHE A 64 8.06 2.45 0.38
C PHE A 64 7.03 2.15 -0.69
N GLN A 65 5.90 2.87 -0.72
CA GLN A 65 4.90 2.67 -1.77
C GLN A 65 5.43 3.10 -3.15
N ALA A 66 6.21 4.18 -3.23
CA ALA A 66 6.86 4.57 -4.48
C ALA A 66 7.77 3.46 -5.01
N ILE A 67 8.55 2.83 -4.14
CA ILE A 67 9.38 1.67 -4.49
C ILE A 67 8.52 0.50 -4.95
N VAL A 68 7.42 0.20 -4.26
CA VAL A 68 6.49 -0.87 -4.67
C VAL A 68 5.92 -0.61 -6.06
N ILE A 69 5.52 0.62 -6.39
CA ILE A 69 5.10 0.97 -7.77
C ILE A 69 6.20 0.61 -8.77
N ILE A 70 7.45 1.04 -8.52
CA ILE A 70 8.56 0.75 -9.42
C ILE A 70 8.73 -0.76 -9.62
N LEU A 71 8.74 -1.54 -8.53
CA LEU A 71 8.89 -3.01 -8.59
C LEU A 71 7.76 -3.68 -9.38
N VAL A 72 6.53 -3.23 -9.17
CA VAL A 72 5.32 -3.76 -9.82
C VAL A 72 5.33 -3.52 -11.33
N PHE A 73 5.96 -2.43 -11.79
CA PHE A 73 6.15 -2.14 -13.22
C PHE A 73 7.40 -2.80 -13.82
N MET A 74 8.44 -3.05 -13.02
CA MET A 74 9.63 -3.79 -13.44
C MET A 74 9.38 -5.31 -13.56
N ASP A 75 8.34 -5.83 -12.91
CA ASP A 75 7.98 -7.24 -12.92
C ASP A 75 6.71 -7.53 -13.74
N ARG A 76 6.47 -8.80 -14.10
CA ARG A 76 5.27 -9.22 -14.82
C ARG A 76 4.08 -9.45 -13.87
N THR A 77 3.65 -8.37 -13.22
CA THR A 77 2.50 -8.38 -12.30
C THR A 77 1.17 -8.22 -13.04
N SER A 78 0.08 -8.69 -12.40
CA SER A 78 -1.29 -8.50 -12.92
C SER A 78 -1.71 -7.03 -12.94
N MET A 79 -2.58 -6.64 -13.87
CA MET A 79 -3.13 -5.27 -13.95
C MET A 79 -3.81 -4.82 -12.65
N GLU A 80 -4.52 -5.73 -11.98
CA GLU A 80 -5.09 -5.48 -10.66
C GLU A 80 -4.04 -4.97 -9.66
N HIS A 81 -2.89 -5.65 -9.56
CA HIS A 81 -1.81 -5.25 -8.67
C HIS A 81 -1.25 -3.86 -9.03
N LYS A 82 -1.06 -3.58 -10.33
CA LYS A 82 -0.62 -2.26 -10.82
C LYS A 82 -1.58 -1.15 -10.42
N VAL A 83 -2.87 -1.35 -10.67
CA VAL A 83 -3.91 -0.37 -10.32
C VAL A 83 -3.97 -0.16 -8.81
N THR A 84 -3.95 -1.22 -8.01
CA THR A 84 -3.91 -1.12 -6.54
C THR A 84 -2.71 -0.31 -6.06
N ALA A 85 -1.51 -0.58 -6.59
CA ALA A 85 -0.30 0.15 -6.20
C ALA A 85 -0.39 1.65 -6.50
N ILE A 86 -0.91 2.02 -7.68
CA ILE A 86 -1.13 3.42 -8.10
C ILE A 86 -2.17 4.11 -7.21
N VAL A 87 -3.30 3.45 -6.97
CA VAL A 87 -4.38 4.01 -6.15
C VAL A 87 -3.88 4.30 -4.74
N ILE A 88 -3.18 3.35 -4.11
CA ILE A 88 -2.60 3.54 -2.77
C ILE A 88 -1.63 4.71 -2.76
N PHE A 89 -0.78 4.86 -3.77
CA PHE A 89 0.16 5.97 -3.85
C PHE A 89 -0.55 7.33 -3.98
N GLY A 90 -1.60 7.41 -4.80
CA GLY A 90 -2.45 8.61 -4.90
C GLY A 90 -3.14 8.94 -3.56
N LEU A 91 -3.64 7.93 -2.86
CA LEU A 91 -4.23 8.09 -1.53
C LEU A 91 -3.18 8.55 -0.49
N LEU A 92 -1.96 8.02 -0.52
CA LEU A 92 -0.86 8.46 0.35
C LEU A 92 -0.45 9.90 0.06
N PHE A 93 -0.41 10.30 -1.22
CA PHE A 93 -0.17 11.70 -1.60
C PHE A 93 -1.23 12.62 -0.99
N ALA A 94 -2.51 12.27 -1.13
CA ALA A 94 -3.61 13.01 -0.51
C ALA A 94 -3.51 13.02 1.03
N GLN A 95 -3.16 11.89 1.65
CA GLN A 95 -3.01 11.76 3.11
C GLN A 95 -1.90 12.66 3.65
N ILE A 96 -0.73 12.67 3.00
CA ILE A 96 0.38 13.55 3.37
C ILE A 96 -0.01 15.01 3.16
N GLY A 97 -0.64 15.34 2.03
CA GLY A 97 -1.12 16.69 1.74
C GLY A 97 -2.10 17.20 2.81
N LEU A 98 -3.10 16.39 3.18
CA LEU A 98 -4.01 16.70 4.28
C LEU A 98 -3.27 16.86 5.62
N GLY A 99 -2.30 16.00 5.91
CA GLY A 99 -1.49 16.07 7.12
C GLY A 99 -0.73 17.40 7.22
N TYR A 100 -0.09 17.86 6.14
CA TYR A 100 0.56 19.17 6.11
C TYR A 100 -0.43 20.32 6.16
N ALA A 101 -1.50 20.27 5.37
CA ALA A 101 -2.50 21.33 5.30
C ALA A 101 -3.25 21.51 6.63
N SER A 102 -3.43 20.43 7.41
CA SER A 102 -4.07 20.49 8.73
C SER A 102 -3.31 21.34 9.75
N ARG A 103 -2.00 21.57 9.55
CA ARG A 103 -1.18 22.42 10.44
C ARG A 103 -1.62 23.89 10.41
N THR A 104 -2.27 24.32 9.32
CA THR A 104 -2.71 25.71 9.12
C THR A 104 -4.21 25.83 8.80
N GLY A 105 -4.88 24.75 8.37
CA GLY A 105 -6.22 24.78 7.79
C GLY A 105 -7.37 24.36 8.71
N GLY A 106 -7.15 24.23 10.03
CA GLY A 106 -8.21 23.97 11.00
C GLY A 106 -8.70 22.53 11.08
N SER A 107 -9.69 22.28 11.93
CA SER A 107 -10.15 20.95 12.36
C SER A 107 -10.82 20.10 11.27
N SER A 108 -11.36 20.72 10.22
CA SER A 108 -12.03 20.01 9.11
C SER A 108 -11.08 19.14 8.29
N LEU A 109 -9.83 19.59 8.09
CA LEU A 109 -8.81 18.82 7.36
C LEU A 109 -8.33 17.61 8.17
N VAL A 110 -8.22 17.77 9.49
CA VAL A 110 -7.92 16.65 10.42
C VAL A 110 -9.03 15.60 10.34
N ALA A 111 -10.29 16.03 10.31
CA ALA A 111 -11.43 15.13 10.21
C ALA A 111 -11.43 14.30 8.91
N MET A 112 -10.89 14.81 7.80
CA MET A 112 -10.73 14.08 6.54
C MET A 112 -9.50 13.17 6.53
N HIS A 113 -8.44 13.52 7.28
CA HIS A 113 -7.20 12.75 7.36
C HIS A 113 -7.40 11.39 8.05
N ILE A 114 -8.24 11.31 9.07
CA ILE A 114 -8.51 10.05 9.81
C ILE A 114 -9.16 8.98 8.93
N PRO A 115 -10.33 9.19 8.29
CA PRO A 115 -10.98 8.17 7.47
C PRO A 115 -10.14 7.76 6.26
N LEU A 116 -9.38 8.69 5.66
CA LEU A 116 -8.44 8.34 4.57
C LEU A 116 -7.32 7.40 5.07
N GLY A 117 -6.83 7.59 6.31
CA GLY A 117 -5.92 6.66 6.96
C GLY A 117 -6.49 5.23 7.11
N ILE A 118 -7.78 5.12 7.44
CA ILE A 118 -8.47 3.81 7.53
C ILE A 118 -8.56 3.15 6.14
N VAL A 119 -8.95 3.92 5.11
CA VAL A 119 -9.00 3.43 3.72
C VAL A 119 -7.63 2.94 3.28
N LEU A 120 -6.57 3.69 3.58
CA LEU A 120 -5.19 3.31 3.30
C LEU A 120 -4.79 2.01 3.98
N PHE A 121 -5.11 1.84 5.27
CA PHE A 121 -4.84 0.60 5.99
C PHE A 121 -5.49 -0.62 5.32
N GLY A 122 -6.77 -0.49 4.94
CA GLY A 122 -7.50 -1.54 4.22
C GLY A 122 -6.91 -1.82 2.85
N ALA A 123 -6.63 -0.78 2.05
CA ALA A 123 -6.07 -0.91 0.71
C ALA A 123 -4.66 -1.54 0.72
N SER A 124 -3.80 -1.15 1.65
CA SER A 124 -2.47 -1.74 1.82
C SER A 124 -2.53 -3.21 2.26
N THR A 125 -3.50 -3.56 3.13
CA THR A 125 -3.74 -4.96 3.50
C THR A 125 -4.21 -5.78 2.31
N TRP A 126 -5.08 -5.20 1.48
CA TRP A 126 -5.51 -5.83 0.22
C TRP A 126 -4.35 -6.04 -0.76
N GLN A 127 -3.46 -5.06 -0.92
CA GLN A 127 -2.27 -5.21 -1.74
C GLN A 127 -1.39 -6.38 -1.27
N LEU A 128 -1.18 -6.50 0.04
CA LEU A 128 -0.45 -7.62 0.63
C LEU A 128 -1.14 -8.97 0.37
N ALA A 129 -2.48 -9.02 0.42
CA ALA A 129 -3.24 -10.22 0.11
C ALA A 129 -3.07 -10.67 -1.35
N ILE A 130 -3.12 -9.74 -2.32
CA ILE A 130 -2.89 -10.04 -3.74
C ILE A 130 -1.53 -10.72 -3.95
N LEU A 131 -0.49 -10.34 -3.19
CA LEU A 131 0.86 -10.94 -3.29
C LEU A 131 0.97 -12.37 -2.77
N ARG A 132 0.08 -12.76 -1.86
CA ARG A 132 0.08 -14.09 -1.24
C ARG A 132 -0.77 -15.09 -2.01
N LEU A 133 -1.80 -14.61 -2.72
CA LEU A 133 -2.75 -15.45 -3.46
C LEU A 133 -2.28 -15.81 -4.89
N LYS A 134 -1.25 -15.14 -5.40
CA LYS A 134 -0.66 -15.35 -6.75
C LYS A 134 0.83 -15.63 -6.64
#